data_AF-A0AAU1WYI4-F1
#
_entry.id   AF-A0AAU1WYI4-F1
#
_cell.length_a   1.000
_cell.length_b   1.000
_cell.length_c   1.000
_cell.angle_alpha   90.00
_cell.angle_beta   90.00
_cell.angle_gamma   90.00
#
_symmetry.space_group_name_H-M   'P 1'
#
loop_
_entity.id
_entity.type
_entity.pdbx_description
1 polymer ?
#
loop_
_entity_poly.entity_id
_entity_poly.type
_entity_poly.pdbx_seq_one_letter_code
_entity_poly.pdbx_strand_id
1 'polypeptide(L)'
;MDDLDADEADKWPLPPPWMWDCGDCVTLYRRMREAPELASTAREEVGPGIDCDPFDQVITTQIRLSRHIADEHTAHVPATVESCGRCASDAVSTTMPQALVLEHRARHLVVPPSIVGGI
;
A
#
# COMPACT_ATOMS: atom_id res chain seq x y z
N MET A 1 5.46 -24.18 9.52
CA MET A 1 6.61 -23.38 9.10
C MET A 1 6.52 -22.11 9.89
N ASP A 2 7.42 -21.93 10.83
CA ASP A 2 7.43 -20.82 11.79
C ASP A 2 7.50 -19.46 11.07
N ASP A 3 6.56 -18.58 11.41
CA ASP A 3 6.43 -17.17 10.98
C ASP A 3 7.60 -16.25 11.46
N LEU A 4 8.68 -16.83 11.99
CA LEU A 4 9.73 -16.13 12.74
C LEU A 4 10.87 -15.57 11.86
N ASP A 5 10.82 -15.76 10.54
CA ASP A 5 11.91 -15.40 9.61
C ASP A 5 11.46 -14.50 8.44
N ALA A 6 10.29 -13.86 8.53
CA ALA A 6 9.93 -12.80 7.58
C ALA A 6 10.68 -11.51 7.94
N ASP A 7 11.44 -10.96 6.98
CA ASP A 7 12.10 -9.66 7.12
C ASP A 7 11.07 -8.59 7.50
N GLU A 8 11.40 -7.70 8.44
CA GLU A 8 10.49 -6.62 8.87
C GLU A 8 10.04 -5.75 7.69
N ALA A 9 10.84 -5.66 6.62
CA ALA A 9 10.47 -4.93 5.41
C ALA A 9 9.33 -5.60 4.63
N ASP A 10 9.10 -6.90 4.78
CA ASP A 10 8.06 -7.65 4.10
C ASP A 10 6.77 -7.82 4.94
N LYS A 11 6.81 -7.40 6.21
CA LYS A 11 5.65 -7.50 7.10
C LYS A 11 4.60 -6.47 6.72
N TRP A 12 3.38 -6.96 6.55
CA TRP A 12 2.22 -6.10 6.34
C TRP A 12 1.90 -5.33 7.61
N PRO A 13 1.84 -3.99 7.55
CA PRO A 13 1.49 -3.21 8.72
C PRO A 13 0.04 -3.47 9.12
N LEU A 14 -0.20 -3.49 10.43
CA LEU A 14 -1.56 -3.46 10.96
C LEU A 14 -2.13 -2.05 10.78
N PRO A 15 -3.31 -1.90 10.16
CA PRO A 15 -3.92 -0.58 10.01
C PRO A 15 -4.14 0.08 11.37
N PRO A 16 -3.85 1.38 11.51
CA PRO A 16 -4.07 2.10 12.74
C PRO A 16 -5.56 2.15 13.11
N PRO A 17 -5.92 2.26 14.41
CA PRO A 17 -7.30 2.15 14.88
C PRO A 17 -8.30 3.09 14.18
N TRP A 18 -7.90 4.33 13.91
CA TRP A 18 -8.77 5.34 13.28
C TRP A 18 -9.24 4.95 11.87
N MET A 19 -8.51 4.07 11.17
CA MET A 19 -8.93 3.60 9.83
C MET A 19 -10.21 2.77 9.90
N TRP A 20 -10.47 2.10 11.02
CA TRP A 20 -11.66 1.27 11.21
C TRP A 20 -12.93 2.09 11.42
N ASP A 21 -12.79 3.38 11.77
CA ASP A 21 -13.90 4.30 11.92
C ASP A 21 -14.38 4.89 10.57
N CYS A 22 -13.61 4.70 9.48
CA CYS A 22 -13.94 5.16 8.15
C CYS A 22 -14.37 3.99 7.23
N GLY A 23 -15.63 3.99 6.78
CA GLY A 23 -16.18 2.92 5.95
C GLY A 23 -15.46 2.74 4.60
N ASP A 24 -14.98 3.84 4.00
CA ASP A 24 -14.22 3.80 2.75
C ASP A 24 -12.82 3.21 2.96
N CYS A 25 -12.13 3.59 4.05
CA CYS A 25 -10.86 2.97 4.44
C CYS A 25 -11.01 1.45 4.60
N VAL A 26 -12.05 1.00 5.33
CA VAL A 26 -12.30 -0.43 5.56
C VAL A 26 -12.57 -1.16 4.24
N THR A 27 -13.41 -0.58 3.38
CA THR A 27 -13.77 -1.19 2.09
C THR A 27 -12.55 -1.31 1.17
N LEU A 28 -11.75 -0.24 1.06
CA LEU A 28 -10.56 -0.21 0.22
C LEU A 28 -9.45 -1.13 0.76
N TYR A 29 -9.24 -1.15 2.08
CA TYR A 29 -8.30 -2.06 2.73
C TYR A 29 -8.66 -3.52 2.49
N ARG A 30 -9.94 -3.88 2.67
CA ARG A 30 -10.42 -5.23 2.40
C ARG A 30 -10.15 -5.66 0.96
N ARG A 31 -10.51 -4.82 -0.02
CA ARG A 31 -10.24 -5.09 -1.45
C ARG A 31 -8.75 -5.25 -1.73
N MET A 32 -7.92 -4.42 -1.11
CA MET A 32 -6.46 -4.50 -1.23
C MET A 32 -5.90 -5.82 -0.69
N ARG A 33 -6.46 -6.34 0.41
CA ARG A 33 -6.06 -7.60 1.02
C ARG A 33 -6.55 -8.83 0.24
N GLU A 34 -7.73 -8.75 -0.37
CA GLU A 34 -8.34 -9.86 -1.14
C GLU A 34 -7.74 -9.99 -2.55
N ALA A 35 -7.24 -8.91 -3.16
CA ALA A 35 -6.77 -8.93 -4.55
C ALA A 35 -5.64 -9.95 -4.85
N PRO A 36 -4.59 -10.10 -4.01
CA PRO A 36 -3.55 -11.11 -4.24
C PRO A 36 -4.09 -12.54 -4.16
N GLU A 37 -5.00 -12.82 -3.23
CA GLU A 37 -5.61 -14.14 -3.07
C GLU A 37 -6.45 -14.48 -4.30
N LEU A 38 -7.29 -13.55 -4.77
CA LEU A 38 -8.09 -13.75 -5.98
C LEU A 38 -7.22 -14.01 -7.23
N ALA A 39 -6.12 -13.27 -7.38
CA ALA A 39 -5.18 -13.49 -8.48
C ALA A 39 -4.49 -14.85 -8.39
N SER A 40 -4.13 -15.30 -7.18
CA SER A 40 -3.54 -16.62 -6.97
C SER A 40 -4.52 -17.76 -7.28
N THR A 41 -5.76 -17.68 -6.80
CA THR A 41 -6.80 -18.68 -7.08
C THR A 41 -7.09 -18.77 -8.58
N ALA A 42 -7.26 -17.63 -9.25
CA ALA A 42 -7.47 -17.61 -10.70
C ALA A 42 -6.30 -18.28 -11.45
N ARG A 43 -5.05 -18.04 -11.03
CA ARG A 43 -3.86 -18.65 -11.62
C ARG A 43 -3.81 -20.16 -11.44
N GLU A 44 -4.29 -20.68 -10.31
CA GLU A 44 -4.40 -22.12 -10.10
C GLU A 44 -5.43 -22.76 -11.04
N GLU A 45 -6.52 -22.06 -11.36
CA GLU A 45 -7.58 -22.56 -12.26
C GLU A 45 -7.19 -22.53 -13.73
N VAL A 46 -6.55 -21.45 -14.20
CA VAL A 46 -6.26 -21.24 -15.63
C VAL A 46 -4.85 -21.68 -16.05
N GLY A 47 -3.96 -21.92 -15.09
CA GLY A 47 -2.58 -22.37 -15.33
C GLY A 47 -1.57 -21.23 -15.53
N PRO A 48 -0.26 -21.56 -15.59
CA PRO A 48 0.81 -20.57 -15.72
C PRO A 48 0.79 -19.87 -17.09
N GLY A 49 1.19 -18.60 -17.11
CA GLY A 49 1.33 -17.81 -18.35
C GLY A 49 0.11 -16.93 -18.69
N ILE A 50 -0.96 -17.02 -17.91
CA ILE A 50 -2.10 -16.10 -17.99
C ILE A 50 -1.97 -15.03 -16.91
N ASP A 51 -2.07 -13.78 -17.32
CA ASP A 51 -2.19 -12.66 -16.40
C ASP A 51 -3.58 -12.67 -15.77
N CYS A 52 -3.62 -13.00 -14.48
CA CYS A 52 -4.85 -13.11 -13.69
C CYS A 52 -5.18 -11.81 -12.95
N ASP A 53 -4.36 -10.76 -13.09
CA ASP A 53 -4.64 -9.41 -12.62
C ASP A 53 -4.34 -8.36 -13.71
N PRO A 54 -5.00 -8.44 -14.88
CA PRO A 54 -4.69 -7.59 -16.04
C PRO A 54 -4.98 -6.10 -15.85
N PHE A 55 -5.56 -5.72 -14.71
CA PHE A 55 -5.84 -4.35 -14.33
C PHE A 55 -5.03 -3.90 -13.11
N ASP A 56 -4.03 -4.68 -12.71
CA ASP A 56 -3.19 -4.44 -11.53
C ASP A 56 -4.05 -4.07 -10.32
N GLN A 57 -5.13 -4.82 -10.04
CA GLN A 57 -6.05 -4.57 -8.94
C GLN A 57 -5.31 -4.52 -7.60
N VAL A 58 -4.24 -5.30 -7.44
CA VAL A 58 -3.38 -5.24 -6.23
C VAL A 58 -2.79 -3.84 -6.06
N ILE A 59 -2.16 -3.29 -7.10
CA ILE A 59 -1.53 -1.97 -7.04
C ILE A 59 -2.58 -0.85 -7.04
N THR A 60 -3.62 -0.99 -7.85
CA THR A 60 -4.71 -0.02 -7.98
C THR A 60 -5.45 0.17 -6.65
N THR A 61 -5.71 -0.89 -5.91
CA THR A 61 -6.37 -0.81 -4.59
C THR A 61 -5.47 -0.18 -3.53
N GLN A 62 -4.15 -0.46 -3.55
CA GLN A 62 -3.17 0.24 -2.69
C GLN A 62 -3.16 1.75 -2.96
N ILE A 63 -3.09 2.16 -4.23
CA ILE A 63 -3.10 3.57 -4.63
C ILE A 63 -4.40 4.23 -4.20
N ARG A 64 -5.55 3.60 -4.46
CA ARG A 64 -6.86 4.14 -4.07
C ARG A 64 -6.99 4.34 -2.56
N LEU A 65 -6.59 3.35 -1.76
CA LEU A 65 -6.61 3.47 -0.30
C LEU A 65 -5.70 4.61 0.19
N SER A 66 -4.48 4.66 -0.33
CA SER A 66 -3.49 5.65 0.10
C SER A 66 -3.88 7.06 -0.29
N ARG A 67 -4.48 7.21 -1.47
CA ARG A 67 -5.05 8.48 -1.92
C ARG A 67 -6.22 8.91 -1.04
N HIS A 68 -7.15 8.00 -0.74
CA HIS A 68 -8.26 8.30 0.16
C HIS A 68 -7.76 8.76 1.54
N ILE A 69 -6.75 8.09 2.10
CA ILE A 69 -6.12 8.52 3.36
C ILE A 69 -5.47 9.91 3.21
N ALA A 70 -4.75 10.15 2.11
CA ALA A 70 -4.10 11.43 1.88
C ALA A 70 -5.09 12.59 1.75
N ASP A 71 -6.24 12.35 1.11
CA ASP A 71 -7.27 13.36 0.82
C ASP A 71 -8.19 13.60 2.04
N GLU A 72 -8.70 12.54 2.66
CA GLU A 72 -9.74 12.62 3.71
C GLU A 72 -9.18 12.52 5.14
N HIS A 73 -7.97 11.96 5.29
CA HIS A 73 -7.34 11.71 6.58
C HIS A 73 -5.93 12.30 6.63
N THR A 74 -5.71 13.46 5.99
CA THR A 74 -4.39 14.10 5.87
C THR A 74 -3.68 14.28 7.22
N ALA A 75 -4.43 14.57 8.29
CA ALA A 75 -3.90 14.72 9.65
C ALA A 75 -3.27 13.44 10.22
N HIS A 76 -3.62 12.28 9.67
CA HIS A 76 -3.11 10.96 10.05
C HIS A 76 -2.00 10.45 9.12
N VAL A 77 -1.68 11.17 8.04
CA VAL A 77 -0.58 10.79 7.14
C VAL A 77 0.75 10.94 7.90
N PRO A 78 1.55 9.87 8.00
CA PRO A 78 2.79 9.88 8.77
C PRO A 78 3.77 10.91 8.21
N ALA A 79 4.69 11.41 9.03
CA ALA A 79 5.85 12.17 8.56
C ALA A 79 6.68 11.39 7.52
N THR A 80 7.70 12.01 6.95
CA THR A 80 8.64 11.29 6.06
C THR A 80 9.27 10.11 6.77
N VAL A 81 9.41 8.98 6.07
CA VAL A 81 10.09 7.79 6.58
C VAL A 81 11.54 7.83 6.11
N GLU A 82 12.50 7.92 7.04
CA GLU A 82 13.93 8.13 6.72
C GLU A 82 14.55 7.00 5.90
N SER A 83 14.12 5.75 6.12
CA SER A 83 14.57 4.59 5.36
C SER A 83 13.98 4.49 3.95
N CYS A 84 13.03 5.35 3.60
CA CYS A 84 12.39 5.34 2.29
C CYS A 84 13.08 6.34 1.35
N GLY A 85 13.77 5.83 0.32
CA GLY A 85 14.50 6.64 -0.65
C GLY A 85 13.62 7.66 -1.39
N ARG A 86 12.33 7.33 -1.62
CA ARG A 86 11.37 8.27 -2.22
C ARG A 86 11.00 9.40 -1.27
N CYS A 87 10.73 9.12 0.01
CA CYS A 87 10.51 10.16 1.03
C CYS A 87 11.73 11.09 1.17
N ALA A 88 12.94 10.52 1.14
CA ALA A 88 14.18 11.31 1.17
C ALA A 88 14.32 12.21 -0.07
N SER A 89 13.98 11.70 -1.25
CA SER A 89 14.03 12.45 -2.51
C SER A 89 13.01 13.58 -2.54
N ASP A 90 11.78 13.32 -2.10
CA ASP A 90 10.69 14.31 -2.03
C ASP A 90 10.97 15.40 -0.98
N ALA A 91 11.74 15.10 0.08
CA ALA A 91 12.14 16.10 1.07
C ALA A 91 13.16 17.11 0.52
N VAL A 92 13.99 16.70 -0.43
CA VAL A 92 15.00 17.54 -1.07
C VAL A 92 14.46 18.23 -2.33
N SER A 93 13.48 17.61 -3.01
CA SER A 93 12.92 18.09 -4.28
C SER A 93 11.52 18.68 -4.12
N THR A 94 11.34 19.95 -4.46
CA THR A 94 10.01 20.62 -4.43
C THR A 94 9.20 20.45 -5.72
N THR A 95 9.63 19.57 -6.64
CA THR A 95 8.95 19.39 -7.94
C THR A 95 7.72 18.50 -7.88
N MET A 96 7.60 17.66 -6.86
CA MET A 96 6.48 16.72 -6.74
C MET A 96 5.22 17.41 -6.20
N PRO A 97 4.05 17.21 -6.84
CA PRO A 97 2.78 17.68 -6.29
C PRO A 97 2.56 17.14 -4.88
N GLN A 98 2.14 18.02 -3.95
CA GLN A 98 1.94 17.67 -2.55
C GLN A 98 0.98 16.48 -2.37
N ALA A 99 -0.06 16.37 -3.21
CA ALA A 99 -0.99 15.25 -3.20
C ALA A 99 -0.28 13.89 -3.43
N LEU A 100 0.69 13.83 -4.34
CA LEU A 100 1.45 12.60 -4.61
C LEU A 100 2.44 12.27 -3.48
N VAL A 101 2.98 13.29 -2.82
CA VAL A 101 3.85 13.11 -1.64
C VAL A 101 3.04 12.54 -0.46
N LEU A 102 1.84 13.08 -0.22
CA LEU A 102 0.95 12.59 0.83
C LEU A 102 0.42 11.20 0.54
N GLU A 103 0.04 10.91 -0.71
CA GLU A 103 -0.36 9.56 -1.15
C GLU A 103 0.77 8.55 -0.90
N HIS A 104 2.01 8.88 -1.29
CA HIS A 104 3.15 8.01 -1.04
C HIS A 104 3.36 7.79 0.47
N ARG A 105 3.29 8.84 1.28
CA ARG A 105 3.44 8.73 2.75
C ARG A 105 2.33 7.87 3.36
N ALA A 106 1.10 7.99 2.87
CA ALA A 106 -0.02 7.16 3.32
C ALA A 106 0.17 5.67 3.01
N ARG A 107 0.85 5.31 1.92
CA ARG A 107 1.13 3.89 1.59
C ARG A 107 1.88 3.16 2.70
N HIS A 108 2.76 3.84 3.45
CA HIS A 108 3.51 3.26 4.57
C HIS A 108 2.61 2.75 5.72
N LEU A 109 1.36 3.22 5.81
CA LEU A 109 0.42 2.75 6.83
C LEU A 109 -0.17 1.37 6.53
N VAL A 110 -0.16 0.97 5.26
CA VAL A 110 -1.00 -0.14 4.76
C VAL A 110 -0.24 -1.12 3.87
N VAL A 111 0.99 -0.80 3.45
CA VAL A 111 1.84 -1.63 2.58
C VAL A 111 3.22 -1.81 3.21
N PRO A 112 3.83 -3.02 3.12
CA PRO A 112 5.18 -3.29 3.62
C PRO A 112 6.26 -2.34 3.06
N PRO A 113 7.29 -1.99 3.86
CA PRO A 113 8.39 -1.14 3.41
C PRO A 113 9.10 -1.61 2.12
N SER A 114 9.25 -2.92 1.91
CA SER A 114 9.88 -3.50 0.71
C SER A 114 9.13 -3.16 -0.58
N ILE A 115 7.81 -2.96 -0.49
CA ILE A 115 6.94 -2.61 -1.62
C ILE A 115 6.78 -1.09 -1.76
N VAL A 116 6.80 -0.33 -0.66
CA VAL A 116 6.62 1.13 -0.70
C VAL A 116 7.92 1.85 -1.12
N GLY A 117 9.06 1.37 -0.63
CA GLY A 117 10.38 1.95 -0.88
C GLY A 117 11.05 1.47 -2.17
N GLY A 118 10.55 0.40 -2.79
CA GLY A 118 11.07 -0.12 -4.05
C GLY A 118 10.67 0.75 -5.24
N ILE A 119 11.58 1.64 -5.65
CA ILE A 119 11.78 2.10 -7.04
C ILE A 119 13.27 2.07 -7.32
#